data_AF-A0A7Y2HNG8-F1
#
_entry.id   AF-A0A7Y2HNG8-F1
#
_cell.length_a   1.000
_cell.length_b   1.000
_cell.length_c   1.000
_cell.angle_alpha   90.00
_cell.angle_beta   90.00
_cell.angle_gamma   90.00
#
_symmetry.space_group_name_H-M   'P 1'
#
loop_
_entity.id
_entity.type
_entity.pdbx_description
1 polymer ?
#
loop_
_entity_poly.entity_id
_entity_poly.type
_entity_poly.pdbx_seq_one_letter_code
_entity_poly.pdbx_strand_id
1 'polypeptide(L)'
;MSERRYTDQEVTRLLQRAADLDRDVGGTGVARGLSLAELRDIAAEAGIDPAAVTRAAGELRTLPTSRAGATLLGASPVVRRTAAVAARLSPDALSRLVDVVDDEVPAQGTVGEALGSVRWTSSNRFLSRQVVIQPGDGETVVRVEERFTNRVRGILHGIPATYGGGIALVVAIEAAAAGPGAATAIAVGGAIAGMGLGRALWSAIRGGSRRRVDRLAERLEDEAAELARSEGDDA
;
A
#
# COMPACT_ATOMS: atom_id res chain seq x y z
N MET A 1 18.27 53.96 15.47
CA MET A 1 18.74 52.56 15.54
C MET A 1 18.88 52.07 14.11
N SER A 2 20.09 51.71 13.67
CA SER A 2 20.34 51.35 12.27
C SER A 2 19.86 49.92 11.98
N GLU A 3 19.01 49.78 10.98
CA GLU A 3 18.44 48.51 10.55
C GLU A 3 19.52 47.66 9.87
N ARG A 4 19.75 46.45 10.37
CA ARG A 4 20.82 45.57 9.86
C ARG A 4 20.44 45.05 8.48
N ARG A 5 21.29 45.34 7.48
CA ARG A 5 21.15 44.80 6.12
C ARG A 5 21.88 43.45 6.02
N TYR A 6 21.19 42.45 5.51
CA TYR A 6 21.71 41.11 5.30
C TYR A 6 22.28 40.99 3.89
N THR A 7 23.43 40.34 3.76
CA THR A 7 24.04 40.00 2.46
C THR A 7 23.30 38.84 1.80
N ASP A 8 23.41 38.67 0.48
CA ASP A 8 22.67 37.62 -0.26
C ASP A 8 22.95 36.20 0.25
N GLN A 9 24.19 35.92 0.69
CA GLN A 9 24.54 34.65 1.32
C GLN A 9 23.92 34.48 2.71
N GLU A 10 23.76 35.56 3.46
CA GLU A 10 23.06 35.54 4.76
C GLU A 10 21.56 35.36 4.55
N VAL A 11 20.96 36.01 3.53
CA VAL A 11 19.55 35.82 3.16
C VAL A 11 19.29 34.37 2.76
N THR A 12 20.16 33.80 1.93
CA THR A 12 20.04 32.39 1.50
C THR A 12 20.11 31.45 2.71
N ARG A 13 21.08 31.65 3.61
CA ARG A 13 21.20 30.87 4.84
C ARG A 13 20.02 31.06 5.79
N LEU A 14 19.47 32.27 5.87
CA LEU A 14 18.31 32.58 6.70
C LEU A 14 17.05 31.87 6.17
N LEU A 15 16.82 31.89 4.86
CA LEU A 15 15.69 31.22 4.21
C LEU A 15 15.80 29.69 4.30
N GLN A 16 17.02 29.15 4.15
CA GLN A 16 17.27 27.72 4.29
C GLN A 16 17.04 27.27 5.74
N ARG A 17 17.51 28.06 6.72
CA ARG A 17 17.26 27.82 8.15
C ARG A 17 15.78 27.94 8.51
N ALA A 18 15.04 28.88 7.91
CA ALA A 18 13.60 29.01 8.09
C ALA A 18 12.84 27.81 7.51
N ALA A 19 13.26 27.31 6.34
CA ALA A 19 12.67 26.12 5.72
C ALA A 19 12.99 24.82 6.50
N ASP A 20 14.16 24.74 7.13
CA ASP A 20 14.53 23.63 8.02
C ASP A 20 13.74 23.70 9.34
N LEU A 21 13.55 24.90 9.90
CA LEU A 21 12.70 25.11 11.09
C LEU A 21 11.22 24.78 10.80
N ASP A 22 10.69 25.07 9.62
CA ASP A 22 9.32 24.68 9.25
C ASP A 22 9.18 23.14 9.08
N ARG A 23 10.28 22.43 8.77
CA ARG A 23 10.32 20.96 8.70
C ARG A 23 10.44 20.30 10.07
N ASP A 24 11.23 20.87 10.99
CA ASP A 24 11.44 20.32 12.33
C ASP A 24 10.28 20.65 13.31
N VAL A 25 9.53 21.72 13.07
CA VAL A 25 8.34 22.10 13.88
C VAL A 25 7.08 21.30 13.51
N GLY A 26 7.18 20.29 12.62
CA GLY A 26 6.12 19.34 12.28
C GLY A 26 5.63 18.41 13.43
N GLY A 27 5.90 18.78 14.70
CA GLY A 27 5.49 18.07 15.91
C GLY A 27 4.28 18.66 16.67
N THR A 28 3.90 19.93 16.47
CA THR A 28 2.73 20.53 17.15
C THR A 28 2.11 21.65 16.31
N GLY A 29 1.31 21.29 15.31
CA GLY A 29 0.63 22.24 14.44
C GLY A 29 -0.78 22.58 14.92
N VAL A 30 -0.96 23.78 15.50
CA VAL A 30 -2.26 24.43 15.48
C VAL A 30 -2.52 24.91 14.05
N ALA A 31 -3.48 24.24 13.40
CA ALA A 31 -4.32 24.62 12.28
C ALA A 31 -3.71 25.43 11.12
N ARG A 32 -3.14 24.71 10.13
CA ARG A 32 -2.98 25.17 8.74
C ARG A 32 -4.06 24.59 7.80
N GLY A 33 -5.16 24.10 8.37
CA GLY A 33 -6.24 23.44 7.64
C GLY A 33 -7.60 24.01 8.04
N LEU A 34 -8.55 23.96 7.09
CA LEU A 34 -9.93 24.37 7.32
C LEU A 34 -10.56 23.51 8.43
N SER A 35 -11.23 24.17 9.35
CA SER A 35 -12.03 23.53 10.38
C SER A 35 -13.18 22.74 9.73
N LEU A 36 -13.68 21.74 10.46
CA LEU A 36 -14.83 20.96 10.00
C LEU A 36 -16.07 21.84 9.78
N ALA A 37 -16.18 22.95 10.50
CA ALA A 37 -17.24 23.94 10.28
C ALA A 37 -17.04 24.65 8.94
N GLU A 38 -15.84 25.18 8.68
CA GLU A 38 -15.52 25.85 7.41
C GLU A 38 -15.69 24.91 6.21
N LEU A 39 -15.33 23.63 6.33
CA LEU A 39 -15.54 22.63 5.29
C LEU A 39 -17.01 22.31 5.02
N ARG A 40 -17.87 22.40 6.04
CA ARG A 40 -19.33 22.23 5.91
C ARG A 40 -19.97 23.46 5.27
N ASP A 41 -19.50 24.64 5.62
CA ASP A 41 -20.00 25.90 5.07
C ASP A 41 -19.68 25.99 3.58
N ILE A 42 -18.43 25.66 3.18
CA ILE A 42 -18.03 25.54 1.77
C ILE A 42 -18.87 24.47 1.04
N ALA A 43 -19.18 23.36 1.70
CA ALA A 43 -20.02 22.31 1.11
C ALA A 43 -21.46 22.79 0.91
N ALA A 44 -22.05 23.49 1.89
CA ALA A 44 -23.39 24.06 1.79
C ALA A 44 -23.48 25.10 0.67
N GLU A 45 -22.49 25.99 0.56
CA GLU A 45 -22.37 26.97 -0.53
C GLU A 45 -22.24 26.30 -1.91
N ALA A 46 -21.63 25.12 -1.97
CA ALA A 46 -21.51 24.31 -3.18
C ALA A 46 -22.72 23.37 -3.44
N GLY A 47 -23.77 23.42 -2.60
CA GLY A 47 -24.96 22.56 -2.72
C GLY A 47 -24.72 21.09 -2.32
N ILE A 48 -23.63 20.80 -1.61
CA ILE A 48 -23.27 19.48 -1.08
C ILE A 48 -23.78 19.37 0.34
N ASP A 49 -24.43 18.25 0.68
CA ASP A 49 -24.95 17.99 2.04
C ASP A 49 -23.83 18.03 3.11
N PRO A 50 -23.87 18.98 4.07
CA PRO A 50 -22.90 19.09 5.16
C PRO A 50 -22.81 17.85 6.06
N ALA A 51 -23.88 17.04 6.12
CA ALA A 51 -23.88 15.79 6.86
C ALA A 51 -22.95 14.74 6.21
N ALA A 52 -22.75 14.79 4.89
CA ALA A 52 -21.80 13.93 4.18
C ALA A 52 -20.34 14.28 4.55
N VAL A 53 -20.02 15.58 4.67
CA VAL A 53 -18.69 16.06 5.12
C VAL A 53 -18.40 15.62 6.56
N THR A 54 -19.43 15.66 7.42
CA THR A 54 -19.33 15.21 8.81
C THR A 54 -19.03 13.72 8.92
N ARG A 55 -19.70 12.90 8.09
CA ARG A 55 -19.50 11.45 8.05
C ARG A 55 -18.08 11.11 7.59
N ALA A 56 -17.63 11.75 6.51
CA ALA A 56 -16.26 11.60 5.98
C ALA A 56 -15.18 12.03 7.00
N ALA A 57 -15.42 13.10 7.77
CA ALA A 57 -14.50 13.53 8.83
C ALA A 57 -14.45 12.57 10.02
N GLY A 58 -15.58 11.92 10.35
CA GLY A 58 -15.65 10.89 11.39
C GLY A 58 -14.82 9.66 11.04
N GLU A 59 -14.90 9.20 9.79
CA GLU A 59 -14.15 8.03 9.28
C GLU A 59 -12.62 8.25 9.30
N LEU A 60 -12.16 9.49 9.16
CA LEU A 60 -10.73 9.86 9.21
C LEU A 60 -10.13 9.79 10.63
N ARG A 61 -10.93 10.01 11.68
CA ARG A 61 -10.43 10.08 13.07
C ARG A 61 -10.16 8.71 13.70
N THR A 62 -10.72 7.64 13.14
CA THR A 62 -10.60 6.27 13.64
C THR A 62 -9.37 5.51 13.12
N LEU A 63 -8.44 6.17 12.40
CA LEU A 63 -7.28 5.53 11.79
C LEU A 63 -6.01 5.63 12.69
N PRO A 64 -5.26 4.53 12.90
CA PRO A 64 -4.03 4.55 13.69
C PRO A 64 -2.86 5.24 12.96
N THR A 65 -2.13 6.09 13.68
CA THR A 65 -0.97 6.85 13.19
C THR A 65 0.28 5.98 13.15
N SER A 66 0.85 5.73 11.96
CA SER A 66 2.18 5.11 11.80
C SER A 66 3.02 5.89 10.81
N ARG A 67 4.26 6.20 11.21
CA ARG A 67 5.31 6.91 10.46
C ARG A 67 6.25 5.89 9.81
N ALA A 68 6.34 5.92 8.48
CA ALA A 68 7.55 5.80 7.64
C ALA A 68 7.16 5.35 6.23
N GLY A 69 7.39 6.23 5.24
CA GLY A 69 7.11 5.98 3.82
C GLY A 69 5.68 6.30 3.45
N ALA A 70 5.47 7.38 2.68
CA ALA A 70 4.21 7.76 2.08
C ALA A 70 3.71 6.63 1.15
N THR A 71 3.07 5.63 1.74
CA THR A 71 2.45 4.52 1.04
C THR A 71 1.13 5.01 0.51
N LEU A 72 0.89 4.75 -0.79
CA LEU A 72 -0.34 4.35 -1.50
C LEU A 72 -1.74 4.72 -0.98
N LEU A 73 -1.91 5.54 0.06
CA LEU A 73 -3.00 5.57 1.05
C LEU A 73 -2.79 4.66 2.29
N GLY A 74 -1.54 4.54 2.81
CA GLY A 74 -1.16 3.90 4.08
C GLY A 74 -0.87 2.39 4.01
N ALA A 75 -0.99 1.80 2.82
CA ALA A 75 -0.94 0.36 2.63
C ALA A 75 0.45 -0.12 2.18
N SER A 76 1.07 -1.02 2.95
CA SER A 76 2.27 -1.73 2.50
C SER A 76 2.04 -2.41 1.13
N PRO A 77 2.96 -2.28 0.16
CA PRO A 77 2.91 -2.98 -1.13
C PRO A 77 3.31 -4.46 -1.00
N VAL A 78 3.48 -4.94 0.23
CA VAL A 78 3.89 -6.31 0.55
C VAL A 78 2.76 -7.02 1.28
N VAL A 79 2.42 -8.21 0.81
CA VAL A 79 1.56 -9.17 1.50
C VAL A 79 2.41 -10.37 1.84
N ARG A 80 2.42 -10.78 3.12
CA ARG A 80 3.29 -11.83 3.61
C ARG A 80 2.58 -12.69 4.64
N ARG A 81 2.80 -14.00 4.55
CA ARG A 81 2.42 -14.99 5.56
C ARG A 81 3.65 -15.81 5.92
N THR A 82 3.78 -16.11 7.20
CA THR A 82 4.83 -16.98 7.74
C THR A 82 4.14 -18.08 8.52
N ALA A 83 4.54 -19.32 8.27
CA ALA A 83 4.14 -20.51 9.00
C ALA A 83 5.40 -21.20 9.54
N ALA A 84 5.27 -21.93 10.65
CA ALA A 84 6.36 -22.67 11.26
C ALA A 84 5.88 -24.08 11.57
N VAL A 85 6.63 -25.07 11.12
CA VAL A 85 6.35 -26.50 11.36
C VAL A 85 7.39 -27.01 12.35
N ALA A 86 6.94 -27.69 13.42
CA ALA A 86 7.80 -28.17 14.51
C ALA A 86 8.58 -29.45 14.14
N ALA A 87 9.31 -29.39 13.02
CA ALA A 87 10.26 -30.41 12.60
C ALA A 87 11.33 -29.79 11.69
N ARG A 88 12.51 -30.42 11.67
CA ARG A 88 13.54 -30.10 10.70
C ARG A 88 13.35 -30.98 9.47
N LEU A 89 12.99 -30.40 8.34
CA LEU A 89 12.79 -31.15 7.10
C LEU A 89 14.10 -31.52 6.43
N SER A 90 14.14 -32.71 5.83
CA SER A 90 15.26 -33.16 4.99
C SER A 90 15.32 -32.39 3.66
N PRO A 91 16.48 -32.40 2.95
CA PRO A 91 16.59 -31.81 1.61
C PRO A 91 15.57 -32.36 0.59
N ASP A 92 15.21 -33.65 0.71
CA ASP A 92 14.21 -34.28 -0.17
C ASP A 92 12.79 -33.75 0.12
N ALA A 93 12.45 -33.55 1.40
CA ALA A 93 11.22 -32.89 1.79
C ALA A 93 11.15 -31.44 1.32
N LEU A 94 12.28 -30.70 1.38
CA LEU A 94 12.34 -29.34 0.84
C LEU A 94 12.09 -29.31 -0.67
N SER A 95 12.61 -30.29 -1.41
CA SER A 95 12.40 -30.41 -2.86
C SER A 95 10.92 -30.66 -3.18
N ARG A 96 10.25 -31.55 -2.43
CA ARG A 96 8.80 -31.78 -2.56
C ARG A 96 7.97 -30.53 -2.28
N LEU A 97 8.37 -29.73 -1.28
CA LEU A 97 7.70 -28.46 -1.01
C LEU A 97 7.87 -27.46 -2.16
N VAL A 98 9.00 -27.46 -2.86
CA VAL A 98 9.19 -26.64 -4.06
C VAL A 98 8.27 -27.10 -5.19
N ASP A 99 8.13 -28.41 -5.40
CA ASP A 99 7.22 -28.96 -6.40
C ASP A 99 5.78 -28.49 -6.15
N VAL A 100 5.34 -28.47 -4.88
CA VAL A 100 4.03 -27.89 -4.50
C VAL A 100 3.92 -26.41 -4.86
N VAL A 101 5.00 -25.62 -4.69
CA VAL A 101 5.00 -24.22 -5.11
C VAL A 101 4.87 -24.10 -6.63
N ASP A 102 5.59 -24.90 -7.41
CA ASP A 102 5.53 -24.87 -8.87
C ASP A 102 4.17 -25.32 -9.41
N ASP A 103 3.50 -26.27 -8.76
CA ASP A 103 2.15 -26.72 -9.13
C ASP A 103 1.07 -25.69 -8.80
N GLU A 104 1.15 -25.05 -7.62
CA GLU A 104 0.14 -24.08 -7.15
C GLU A 104 0.32 -22.68 -7.76
N VAL A 105 1.53 -22.35 -8.20
CA VAL A 105 1.84 -21.04 -8.76
C VAL A 105 1.90 -21.13 -10.29
N PRO A 106 0.91 -20.58 -11.02
CA PRO A 106 0.92 -20.57 -12.49
C PRO A 106 1.88 -19.49 -13.02
N ALA A 107 3.17 -19.61 -12.70
CA ALA A 107 4.24 -18.74 -13.16
C ALA A 107 5.57 -19.49 -13.13
N GLN A 108 6.43 -19.26 -14.13
CA GLN A 108 7.78 -19.82 -14.11
C GLN A 108 8.57 -19.24 -12.94
N GLY A 109 8.99 -20.13 -12.04
CA GLY A 109 9.84 -19.81 -10.91
C GLY A 109 11.30 -20.09 -11.18
N THR A 110 12.16 -19.50 -10.36
CA THR A 110 13.57 -19.87 -10.24
C THR A 110 13.82 -20.27 -8.79
N VAL A 111 14.39 -21.45 -8.62
CA VAL A 111 14.80 -21.99 -7.33
C VAL A 111 16.25 -21.62 -7.09
N GLY A 112 16.55 -21.10 -5.90
CA GLY A 112 17.90 -20.86 -5.43
C GLY A 112 18.06 -21.43 -4.03
N GLU A 113 19.13 -22.18 -3.83
CA GLU A 113 19.50 -22.74 -2.53
C GLU A 113 20.64 -21.93 -1.92
N ALA A 114 20.55 -21.63 -0.63
CA ALA A 114 21.63 -20.99 0.11
C ALA A 114 21.58 -21.39 1.59
N LEU A 115 22.70 -21.85 2.14
CA LEU A 115 22.85 -22.17 3.57
C LEU A 115 21.80 -23.17 4.08
N GLY A 116 21.42 -24.15 3.26
CA GLY A 116 20.37 -25.12 3.57
C GLY A 116 18.94 -24.56 3.54
N SER A 117 18.76 -23.29 3.17
CA SER A 117 17.44 -22.70 2.89
C SER A 117 17.15 -22.73 1.41
N VAL A 118 15.88 -23.00 1.07
CA VAL A 118 15.40 -23.00 -0.30
C VAL A 118 14.57 -21.76 -0.54
N ARG A 119 14.84 -21.08 -1.66
CA ARG A 119 14.13 -19.89 -2.08
C ARG A 119 13.59 -20.10 -3.49
N TRP A 120 12.28 -20.08 -3.61
CA TRP A 120 11.61 -20.01 -4.89
C TRP A 120 11.19 -18.57 -5.17
N THR A 121 11.48 -18.07 -6.37
CA THR A 121 11.08 -16.72 -6.78
C THR A 121 10.47 -16.74 -8.15
N SER A 122 9.36 -16.04 -8.32
CA SER A 122 8.82 -15.72 -9.63
C SER A 122 8.46 -14.24 -9.68
N SER A 123 8.69 -13.62 -10.83
CA SER A 123 8.34 -12.21 -11.00
C SER A 123 7.69 -11.98 -12.35
N ASN A 124 6.77 -11.02 -12.37
CA ASN A 124 6.20 -10.50 -13.59
C ASN A 124 6.19 -8.96 -13.53
N ARG A 125 5.62 -8.34 -14.57
CA ARG A 125 5.57 -6.88 -14.71
C ARG A 125 4.86 -6.14 -13.55
N PHE A 126 4.08 -6.83 -12.73
CA PHE A 126 3.22 -6.25 -11.69
C PHE A 126 3.52 -6.72 -10.28
N LEU A 127 4.04 -7.93 -10.13
CA LEU A 127 4.19 -8.61 -8.86
C LEU A 127 5.43 -9.49 -8.89
N SER A 128 6.18 -9.49 -7.79
CA SER A 128 7.15 -10.53 -7.49
C SER A 128 6.62 -11.38 -6.34
N ARG A 129 6.63 -12.70 -6.50
CA ARG A 129 6.31 -13.69 -5.49
C ARG A 129 7.60 -14.39 -5.05
N GLN A 130 7.75 -14.58 -3.76
CA GLN A 130 8.88 -15.25 -3.16
C GLN A 130 8.37 -16.22 -2.11
N VAL A 131 8.85 -17.47 -2.16
CA VAL A 131 8.68 -18.46 -1.11
C VAL A 131 10.07 -18.76 -0.55
N VAL A 132 10.21 -18.72 0.77
CA VAL A 132 11.44 -19.08 1.47
C VAL A 132 11.10 -20.18 2.45
N ILE A 133 11.80 -21.30 2.34
CA ILE A 133 11.71 -22.42 3.27
C ILE A 133 13.05 -22.50 3.98
N GLN A 134 13.04 -22.29 5.29
CA GLN A 134 14.23 -22.24 6.11
C GLN A 134 14.15 -23.32 7.20
N PRO A 135 14.89 -24.42 7.07
CA PRO A 135 15.07 -25.39 8.14
C PRO A 135 15.89 -24.75 9.27
N GLY A 136 15.41 -24.89 10.49
CA GLY A 136 16.06 -24.49 11.73
C GLY A 136 16.27 -25.68 12.67
N ASP A 137 16.63 -25.38 13.92
CA ASP A 137 16.85 -26.39 14.95
C ASP A 137 15.51 -26.84 15.53
N GLY A 138 14.94 -27.90 14.94
CA GLY A 138 13.68 -28.50 15.37
C GLY A 138 12.41 -27.83 14.83
N GLU A 139 12.56 -26.76 14.04
CA GLU A 139 11.44 -26.13 13.32
C GLU A 139 11.84 -25.79 11.88
N THR A 140 10.88 -25.78 10.97
CA THR A 140 11.04 -25.31 9.59
C THR A 140 10.08 -24.17 9.33
N VAL A 141 10.64 -23.01 8.95
CA VAL A 141 9.86 -21.79 8.71
C VAL A 141 9.59 -21.65 7.23
N VAL A 142 8.32 -21.59 6.86
CA VAL A 142 7.85 -21.30 5.51
C VAL A 142 7.36 -19.85 5.45
N ARG A 143 7.90 -19.06 4.53
CA ARG A 143 7.51 -17.66 4.31
C ARG A 143 7.09 -17.45 2.88
N VAL A 144 5.84 -17.04 2.69
CA VAL A 144 5.29 -16.65 1.39
C VAL A 144 5.12 -15.14 1.35
N GLU A 145 5.75 -14.48 0.38
CA GLU A 145 5.69 -13.04 0.18
C GLU A 145 5.26 -12.70 -1.25
N GLU A 146 4.29 -11.80 -1.39
CA GLU A 146 3.96 -11.10 -2.63
C GLU A 146 4.30 -9.62 -2.47
N ARG A 147 5.09 -9.08 -3.41
CA ARG A 147 5.46 -7.67 -3.47
C ARG A 147 5.02 -7.06 -4.79
N PHE A 148 4.19 -6.02 -4.70
CA PHE A 148 3.72 -5.27 -5.87
C PHE A 148 4.78 -4.31 -6.37
N THR A 149 4.97 -4.23 -7.69
CA THR A 149 5.90 -3.29 -8.31
C THR A 149 5.32 -1.88 -8.35
N ASN A 150 6.19 -0.88 -8.51
CA ASN A 150 5.79 0.50 -8.74
C ASN A 150 4.96 0.70 -10.03
N ARG A 151 4.92 -0.28 -10.94
CA ARG A 151 4.09 -0.21 -12.15
C ARG A 151 2.60 -0.37 -11.85
N VAL A 152 2.26 -1.17 -10.83
CA VAL A 152 0.87 -1.30 -10.34
C VAL A 152 0.36 0.04 -9.82
N ARG A 153 1.23 0.82 -9.17
CA ARG A 153 0.93 2.20 -8.74
C ARG A 153 0.57 3.10 -9.94
N GLY A 154 1.28 2.99 -11.06
CA GLY A 154 0.97 3.74 -12.28
C GLY A 154 -0.41 3.43 -12.86
N ILE A 155 -0.84 2.16 -12.83
CA ILE A 155 -2.16 1.74 -13.33
C ILE A 155 -3.28 2.17 -12.37
N LEU A 156 -3.08 1.99 -11.06
CA LEU A 156 -4.06 2.32 -10.03
C LEU A 156 -4.33 3.81 -9.88
N HIS A 157 -3.37 4.66 -10.25
CA HIS A 157 -3.53 6.11 -10.17
C HIS A 157 -3.67 6.77 -11.53
N GLY A 158 -2.89 6.35 -12.53
CA GLY A 158 -2.85 6.99 -13.83
C GLY A 158 -4.17 6.84 -14.59
N ILE A 159 -4.75 5.64 -14.62
CA ILE A 159 -5.99 5.40 -15.36
C ILE A 159 -7.18 6.08 -14.66
N PRO A 160 -7.46 5.87 -13.37
CA PRO A 160 -8.59 6.53 -12.72
C PRO A 160 -8.47 8.05 -12.64
N ALA A 161 -7.26 8.61 -12.46
CA ALA A 161 -7.07 10.06 -12.48
C ALA A 161 -7.25 10.65 -13.90
N THR A 162 -6.79 9.96 -14.94
CA THR A 162 -6.93 10.43 -16.33
C THR A 162 -8.39 10.37 -16.79
N TYR A 163 -9.05 9.23 -16.61
CA TYR A 163 -10.44 9.07 -17.05
C TYR A 163 -11.42 9.79 -16.10
N GLY A 164 -11.24 9.68 -14.78
CA GLY A 164 -12.07 10.36 -13.80
C GLY A 164 -11.91 11.88 -13.86
N GLY A 165 -10.67 12.38 -13.99
CA GLY A 165 -10.39 13.79 -14.17
C GLY A 165 -10.85 14.33 -15.53
N GLY A 166 -10.69 13.55 -16.61
CA GLY A 166 -11.16 13.91 -17.94
C GLY A 166 -12.68 13.99 -18.04
N ILE A 167 -13.39 13.01 -17.49
CA ILE A 167 -14.86 13.02 -17.40
C ILE A 167 -15.32 14.19 -16.52
N ALA A 168 -14.70 14.39 -15.36
CA ALA A 168 -15.04 15.52 -14.48
C ALA A 168 -14.79 16.87 -15.15
N LEU A 169 -13.73 16.99 -15.97
CA LEU A 169 -13.43 18.20 -16.73
C LEU A 169 -14.48 18.47 -17.82
N VAL A 170 -14.88 17.45 -18.59
CA VAL A 170 -15.93 17.59 -19.61
C VAL A 170 -17.25 18.01 -18.97
N VAL A 171 -17.64 17.36 -17.87
CA VAL A 171 -18.88 17.72 -17.15
C VAL A 171 -18.77 19.11 -16.50
N ALA A 172 -17.60 19.51 -16.01
CA ALA A 172 -17.37 20.85 -15.46
C ALA A 172 -17.45 21.95 -16.53
N ILE A 173 -17.01 21.69 -17.77
CA ILE A 173 -17.15 22.63 -18.89
C ILE A 173 -18.62 22.86 -19.23
N GLU A 174 -19.42 21.78 -19.31
CA GLU A 174 -20.87 21.88 -19.54
C GLU A 174 -21.57 22.62 -18.39
N ALA A 175 -21.16 22.35 -17.15
CA ALA A 175 -21.70 23.02 -15.97
C ALA A 175 -21.25 24.47 -15.80
N ALA A 176 -20.25 24.94 -16.56
CA ALA A 176 -19.79 26.32 -16.49
C ALA A 176 -20.89 27.32 -16.86
N ALA A 177 -21.83 26.91 -17.72
CA ALA A 177 -23.02 27.70 -18.06
C ALA A 177 -23.96 27.92 -16.86
N ALA A 178 -23.94 27.03 -15.86
CA ALA A 178 -24.68 27.16 -14.60
C ALA A 178 -23.93 27.99 -13.54
N GLY A 179 -22.71 28.44 -13.85
CA GLY A 179 -21.88 29.28 -13.01
C GLY A 179 -20.60 28.59 -12.53
N PRO A 180 -19.56 29.37 -12.18
CA PRO A 180 -18.25 28.84 -11.81
C PRO A 180 -18.27 27.91 -10.59
N GLY A 181 -19.19 28.13 -9.63
CA GLY A 181 -19.34 27.26 -8.46
C GLY A 181 -19.78 25.83 -8.80
N ALA A 182 -20.69 25.67 -9.77
CA ALA A 182 -21.16 24.35 -10.22
C ALA A 182 -20.04 23.58 -10.94
N ALA A 183 -19.27 24.24 -11.79
CA ALA A 183 -18.11 23.66 -12.45
C ALA A 183 -17.04 23.19 -11.45
N THR A 184 -16.74 24.00 -10.42
CA THR A 184 -15.80 23.62 -9.35
C THR A 184 -16.31 22.44 -8.52
N ALA A 185 -17.58 22.44 -8.12
CA ALA A 185 -18.17 21.35 -7.34
C ALA A 185 -18.09 20.00 -8.07
N ILE A 186 -18.35 19.99 -9.38
CA ILE A 186 -18.26 18.79 -10.21
C ILE A 186 -16.82 18.32 -10.38
N ALA A 187 -15.89 19.25 -10.62
CA ALA A 187 -14.47 18.91 -10.74
C ALA A 187 -13.94 18.27 -9.44
N VAL A 188 -14.27 18.84 -8.28
CA VAL A 188 -13.88 18.32 -6.96
C VAL A 188 -14.58 16.99 -6.67
N GLY A 189 -15.89 16.89 -6.92
CA GLY A 189 -16.66 15.66 -6.72
C GLY A 189 -16.13 14.49 -7.58
N GLY A 190 -15.81 14.76 -8.83
CA GLY A 190 -15.19 13.78 -9.74
C GLY A 190 -13.81 13.32 -9.28
N ALA A 191 -12.98 14.24 -8.75
CA ALA A 191 -11.68 13.88 -8.17
C ALA A 191 -11.82 12.98 -6.92
N ILE A 192 -12.79 13.27 -6.05
CA ILE A 192 -13.09 12.45 -4.86
C ILE A 192 -13.59 11.05 -5.28
N ALA A 193 -14.53 11.00 -6.24
CA ALA A 193 -15.04 9.73 -6.77
C ALA A 193 -13.92 8.88 -7.41
N GLY A 194 -13.03 9.51 -8.18
CA GLY A 194 -11.86 8.84 -8.77
C GLY A 194 -10.89 8.27 -7.72
N MET A 195 -10.63 9.02 -6.64
CA MET A 195 -9.85 8.53 -5.50
C MET A 195 -10.52 7.36 -4.77
N GLY A 196 -11.85 7.40 -4.61
CA GLY A 196 -12.64 6.31 -4.03
C GLY A 196 -12.53 5.02 -4.87
N LEU A 197 -12.63 5.13 -6.19
CA LEU A 197 -12.47 4.00 -7.11
C LEU A 197 -11.08 3.37 -7.02
N GLY A 198 -10.03 4.19 -6.97
CA GLY A 198 -8.65 3.72 -6.78
C GLY A 198 -8.46 2.93 -5.48
N ARG A 199 -9.09 3.37 -4.38
CA ARG A 199 -9.09 2.65 -3.10
C ARG A 199 -9.81 1.31 -3.17
N ALA A 200 -10.99 1.27 -3.77
CA ALA A 200 -11.76 0.04 -3.91
C ALA A 200 -10.98 -1.00 -4.73
N LEU A 201 -10.38 -0.58 -5.85
CA LEU A 201 -9.57 -1.44 -6.69
C LEU A 201 -8.33 -1.97 -5.95
N TRP A 202 -7.63 -1.12 -5.20
CA TRP A 202 -6.49 -1.55 -4.40
C TRP A 202 -6.89 -2.52 -3.28
N SER A 203 -8.01 -2.27 -2.60
CA SER A 203 -8.56 -3.16 -1.59
C SER A 203 -8.87 -4.54 -2.16
N ALA A 204 -9.52 -4.59 -3.33
CA ALA A 204 -9.82 -5.84 -4.02
C ALA A 204 -8.54 -6.61 -4.42
N ILE A 205 -7.56 -5.92 -5.01
CA ILE A 205 -6.27 -6.54 -5.41
C ILE A 205 -5.54 -7.11 -4.18
N ARG A 206 -5.48 -6.34 -3.07
CA ARG A 206 -4.87 -6.81 -1.83
C ARG A 206 -5.64 -7.95 -1.18
N GLY A 207 -6.97 -7.92 -1.22
CA GLY A 207 -7.82 -9.01 -0.72
C GLY A 207 -7.55 -10.32 -1.46
N GLY A 208 -7.46 -10.27 -2.79
CA GLY A 208 -7.09 -11.42 -3.60
C GLY A 208 -5.66 -11.92 -3.33
N SER A 209 -4.71 -11.01 -3.14
CA SER A 209 -3.32 -11.33 -2.79
C SER A 209 -3.19 -12.04 -1.45
N ARG A 210 -3.86 -11.52 -0.40
CA ARG A 210 -3.91 -12.17 0.92
C ARG A 210 -4.42 -13.60 0.81
N ARG A 211 -5.58 -13.80 0.19
CA ARG A 211 -6.15 -15.15 0.01
C ARG A 211 -5.25 -16.11 -0.77
N ARG A 212 -4.41 -15.64 -1.70
CA ARG A 212 -3.45 -16.50 -2.40
C ARG A 212 -2.25 -16.84 -1.54
N VAL A 213 -1.70 -15.84 -0.86
CA VAL A 213 -0.56 -16.01 0.05
C VAL A 213 -0.94 -16.90 1.23
N ASP A 214 -2.12 -16.71 1.80
CA ASP A 214 -2.65 -17.52 2.91
C ASP A 214 -2.87 -18.97 2.45
N ARG A 215 -3.58 -19.20 1.34
CA ARG A 215 -3.79 -20.57 0.80
C ARG A 215 -2.49 -21.31 0.48
N LEU A 216 -1.52 -20.63 -0.15
CA LEU A 216 -0.24 -21.26 -0.47
C LEU A 216 0.55 -21.57 0.81
N ALA A 217 0.53 -20.66 1.80
CA ALA A 217 1.20 -20.91 3.07
C ALA A 217 0.55 -22.06 3.84
N GLU A 218 -0.79 -22.12 3.90
CA GLU A 218 -1.54 -23.23 4.50
C GLU A 218 -1.21 -24.56 3.81
N ARG A 219 -1.23 -24.59 2.48
CA ARG A 219 -0.90 -25.82 1.73
C ARG A 219 0.52 -26.31 1.99
N LEU A 220 1.49 -25.39 2.02
CA LEU A 220 2.88 -25.72 2.33
C LEU A 220 3.07 -26.14 3.79
N GLU A 221 2.30 -25.57 4.72
CA GLU A 221 2.31 -25.95 6.14
C GLU A 221 1.75 -27.37 6.32
N ASP A 222 0.62 -27.68 5.69
CA ASP A 222 -0.01 -29.01 5.72
C ASP A 222 0.94 -30.07 5.15
N GLU A 223 1.51 -29.81 3.96
CA GLU A 223 2.44 -30.72 3.30
C GLU A 223 3.72 -30.89 4.13
N ALA A 224 4.29 -29.81 4.67
CA ALA A 224 5.46 -29.87 5.53
C ALA A 224 5.20 -30.69 6.81
N ALA A 225 4.01 -30.58 7.39
CA ALA A 225 3.62 -31.38 8.55
C ALA A 225 3.41 -32.86 8.19
N GLU A 226 2.91 -33.18 7.00
CA GLU A 226 2.83 -34.55 6.48
C GLU A 226 4.21 -35.17 6.27
N LEU A 227 5.12 -34.43 5.63
CA LEU A 227 6.50 -34.87 5.41
C LEU A 227 7.24 -35.10 6.72
N ALA A 228 7.09 -34.19 7.69
CA ALA A 228 7.66 -34.33 9.03
C ALA A 228 7.19 -35.59 9.76
N ARG A 229 5.91 -35.97 9.60
CA ARG A 229 5.37 -37.21 10.18
C ARG A 229 5.96 -38.43 9.49
N SER A 230 6.06 -38.44 8.16
CA SER A 230 6.66 -39.57 7.43
C SER A 230 8.13 -39.78 7.78
N GLU A 231 8.91 -38.71 7.94
CA GLU A 231 10.33 -38.81 8.30
C GLU A 231 10.54 -39.27 9.75
N GLY A 232 9.59 -38.98 10.64
CA GLY A 232 9.62 -39.44 12.03
C GLY A 232 9.26 -40.92 12.20
N ASP A 233 8.44 -41.49 11.32
CA ASP A 233 8.05 -42.91 11.34
C ASP A 233 9.15 -43.84 10.79
N ASP A 234 10.07 -43.31 9.97
CA ASP A 234 11.18 -44.04 9.35
C ASP A 234 12.47 -44.07 10.19
N ALA A 235 12.50 -43.40 11.36
CA ALA A 235 13.66 -43.24 12.24
C ALA A 235 13.62 -44.15 13.50
#